data_AF-A0A453LSH0-F1
#
_entry.id   AF-A0A453LSH0-F1
#
_cell.length_a   1.000
_cell.length_b   1.000
_cell.length_c   1.000
_cell.angle_alpha   90.00
_cell.angle_beta   90.00
_cell.angle_gamma   90.00
#
_symmetry.space_group_name_H-M   'P 1'
#
loop_
_entity.id
_entity.type
_entity.pdbx_description
1 polymer ?
#
loop_
_entity_poly.entity_id
_entity_poly.type
_entity_poly.pdbx_seq_one_letter_code
_entity_poly.pdbx_strand_id
1 'polypeptide(L)'
;MNEDFLLIVLKDLLSRRRDLRLILMSATLNAELFSSYFGGAPTIHIPGFTHPVRAHFLEDILERTGYKMTASNQLDDYGQDKVWKTQRQLLPRKRKNQITTLVEDALQNSNFETYGSRTRDSLANWNPDCIGFNLIEAVLCHICRKERAGAVLVFMTGWDDISSLKDQLKAHPLLGDPNRVLLLACHGSMATSEQRLIFDKAPPNVRKVVLATNMAEASITINDIVFVMDCGKAKETTYDALNNTPCLLPSWISKASSRQRRGRAGRVQPGECYHLYPRCVYDAFAEYQLPELLRTPLNSLCLQIKSLQVDSIGEFLSAALQPPEPRAVQNAVEFLKMIGSLDENENLTDLGRYLSMLPVDPKLGKMLIMGAVFRCIDPILTVVAGLSARDPFLLPQDKKDLAGTAKSRFSAKDYSDHMALVRAYEGWKDAEREGSGYEYCWRNFLSAQTLQAIHSLRKQFSYILKDAGLIDSDANTNNSLSHNQSLVRGVICSGLFPGISSVVHRENSMSFKTMDDGQVLVYANSVNAKYQTIPYPWLVFGEKVKVNAVFIRDSTGVSDSILILFGGAVTKGSAVC
;
A
#
# COMPACT_ATOMS: atom_id res chain seq x y z
N MET A 1 9.35 0.50 -10.61
CA MET A 1 10.71 1.03 -10.29
C MET A 1 11.82 0.25 -10.99
N ASN A 2 11.88 -1.09 -10.87
CA ASN A 2 12.93 -1.91 -11.51
C ASN A 2 12.92 -1.86 -13.04
N GLU A 3 11.75 -1.63 -13.65
CA GLU A 3 11.62 -1.47 -15.10
C GLU A 3 12.30 -0.18 -15.59
N ASP A 4 12.05 0.96 -14.94
CA ASP A 4 12.66 2.25 -15.28
C ASP A 4 14.19 2.19 -15.18
N PHE A 5 14.71 1.56 -14.13
CA PHE A 5 16.13 1.28 -13.95
C PHE A 5 16.70 0.43 -15.09
N LEU A 6 16.02 -0.67 -15.43
CA LEU A 6 16.47 -1.58 -16.48
C LEU A 6 16.51 -0.89 -17.85
N LEU A 7 15.60 0.05 -18.12
CA LEU A 7 15.60 0.81 -19.38
C LEU A 7 16.85 1.67 -19.56
N ILE A 8 17.38 2.27 -18.49
CA ILE A 8 18.65 3.02 -18.54
C ILE A 8 19.78 2.08 -18.92
N VAL A 9 19.91 0.96 -18.21
CA VAL A 9 20.95 -0.04 -18.45
C VAL A 9 20.87 -0.61 -19.87
N LEU A 10 19.66 -0.96 -20.33
CA LEU A 10 19.44 -1.52 -21.67
C LEU A 10 19.77 -0.52 -22.77
N LYS A 11 19.44 0.76 -22.59
CA LYS A 11 19.78 1.81 -23.57
C LYS A 11 21.28 1.89 -23.80
N ASP A 12 22.06 1.86 -22.72
CA ASP A 12 23.52 1.84 -22.82
C ASP A 12 24.03 0.52 -23.41
N LEU A 13 23.46 -0.62 -22.99
CA LEU A 13 23.89 -1.93 -23.45
C LEU A 13 23.64 -2.15 -24.95
N LEU A 14 22.53 -1.63 -25.50
CA LEU A 14 22.21 -1.73 -26.93
C LEU A 14 23.29 -1.09 -27.82
N SER A 15 23.96 -0.06 -27.34
CA SER A 15 25.09 0.56 -28.07
C SER A 15 26.31 -0.36 -28.16
N ARG A 16 26.49 -1.25 -27.17
CA ARG A 16 27.64 -2.16 -27.04
C ARG A 16 27.35 -3.55 -27.59
N ARG A 17 26.10 -4.02 -27.52
CA ARG A 17 25.63 -5.35 -27.92
C ARG A 17 24.71 -5.24 -29.13
N ARG A 18 25.29 -5.19 -30.33
CA ARG A 18 24.54 -5.09 -31.60
C ARG A 18 23.71 -6.35 -31.92
N ASP A 19 24.02 -7.46 -31.27
CA ASP A 19 23.27 -8.72 -31.35
C ASP A 19 22.00 -8.72 -30.49
N LEU A 20 21.94 -7.87 -29.45
CA LEU A 20 20.78 -7.78 -28.57
C LEU A 20 19.61 -7.08 -29.29
N ARG A 21 18.43 -7.71 -29.22
CA ARG A 21 17.17 -7.13 -29.68
C ARG A 21 16.29 -6.84 -28.47
N LEU A 22 15.82 -5.60 -28.34
CA LEU A 22 14.90 -5.17 -27.29
C LEU A 22 13.50 -4.97 -27.88
N ILE A 23 12.50 -5.61 -27.28
CA ILE A 23 11.08 -5.40 -27.59
C ILE A 23 10.40 -4.89 -26.32
N LEU A 24 9.87 -3.67 -26.39
CA LEU A 24 9.09 -3.07 -25.31
C LEU A 24 7.60 -3.26 -25.62
N MET A 25 6.87 -3.85 -24.67
CA MET A 25 5.44 -4.10 -24.81
C MET A 25 4.68 -3.32 -23.74
N SER A 26 3.63 -2.60 -24.13
CA SER A 26 2.72 -1.95 -23.18
C SER A 26 1.28 -1.95 -23.68
N ALA A 27 0.34 -2.12 -22.74
CA ALA A 27 -1.09 -2.09 -23.02
C ALA A 27 -1.66 -0.66 -23.04
N THR A 28 -1.10 0.24 -22.23
CA THR A 28 -1.70 1.56 -21.97
C THR A 28 -0.67 2.66 -21.78
N LEU A 29 0.59 2.50 -22.16
CA LEU A 29 1.58 3.57 -22.06
C LEU A 29 1.73 4.36 -23.36
N ASN A 30 2.28 5.56 -23.23
CA ASN A 30 2.63 6.41 -24.36
C ASN A 30 3.78 5.80 -25.18
N ALA A 31 3.47 5.10 -26.28
CA ALA A 31 4.46 4.49 -27.15
C ALA A 31 5.47 5.50 -27.73
N GLU A 32 5.05 6.76 -27.94
CA GLU A 32 5.91 7.82 -28.47
C GLU A 32 7.00 8.22 -27.48
N LEU A 33 6.68 8.21 -26.17
CA LEU A 33 7.65 8.50 -25.10
C LEU A 33 8.80 7.49 -25.13
N PHE A 34 8.49 6.19 -25.22
CA PHE A 34 9.49 5.14 -25.31
C PHE A 34 10.23 5.18 -26.65
N SER A 35 9.52 5.38 -27.77
CA SER A 35 10.14 5.51 -29.10
C SER A 35 11.18 6.63 -29.10
N SER A 36 10.81 7.82 -28.60
CA SER A 36 11.70 8.98 -28.51
C SER A 36 12.92 8.70 -27.64
N TYR A 37 12.72 8.07 -26.47
CA TYR A 37 13.82 7.73 -25.56
C TYR A 37 14.84 6.77 -26.17
N PHE A 38 14.39 5.85 -27.02
CA PHE A 38 15.23 4.92 -27.79
C PHE A 38 15.56 5.42 -29.21
N GLY A 39 15.57 6.74 -29.43
CA GLY A 39 16.06 7.34 -30.67
C GLY A 39 15.13 7.19 -31.88
N GLY A 40 13.82 7.22 -31.66
CA GLY A 40 12.80 7.06 -32.69
C GLY A 40 12.54 5.60 -33.07
N ALA A 41 12.63 4.69 -32.09
CA ALA A 41 12.42 3.26 -32.33
C ALA A 41 11.04 2.98 -32.96
N PRO A 42 10.92 2.05 -33.93
CA PRO A 42 9.65 1.74 -34.58
C PRO A 42 8.58 1.29 -33.59
N THR A 43 7.34 1.75 -33.79
CA THR A 43 6.19 1.36 -32.97
C THR A 43 5.23 0.50 -33.80
N ILE A 44 4.63 -0.49 -33.16
CA ILE A 44 3.57 -1.33 -33.73
C ILE A 44 2.40 -1.37 -32.74
N HIS A 45 1.19 -1.12 -33.25
CA HIS A 45 -0.03 -1.20 -32.45
C HIS A 45 -0.78 -2.50 -32.74
N ILE A 46 -0.97 -3.33 -31.72
CA ILE A 46 -1.81 -4.53 -31.81
C ILE A 46 -3.22 -4.15 -31.31
N PRO A 47 -4.24 -4.17 -32.16
CA PRO A 47 -5.60 -3.84 -31.73
C PRO A 47 -6.10 -4.90 -30.75
N GLY A 48 -6.61 -4.44 -29.60
CA GLY A 48 -7.24 -5.31 -28.61
C GLY A 48 -8.64 -5.75 -29.05
N PHE A 49 -8.98 -7.02 -28.80
CA PHE A 49 -10.36 -7.48 -28.90
C PHE A 49 -11.03 -7.38 -27.53
N THR A 50 -11.91 -6.40 -27.37
CA THR A 50 -12.85 -6.30 -26.24
C THR A 50 -14.22 -6.01 -26.78
N HIS A 51 -15.26 -6.59 -26.17
CA HIS A 51 -16.62 -6.20 -26.49
C HIS A 51 -16.84 -4.71 -26.18
N PRO A 52 -17.72 -4.02 -26.92
CA PRO A 52 -17.97 -2.60 -26.71
C PRO A 52 -18.47 -2.35 -25.29
N VAL A 53 -17.88 -1.34 -24.62
CA VAL A 53 -18.30 -0.89 -23.30
C VAL A 53 -18.82 0.53 -23.39
N ARG A 54 -20.10 0.72 -23.08
CA ARG A 54 -20.71 2.06 -23.05
C ARG A 54 -20.31 2.77 -21.75
N ALA A 55 -19.78 3.98 -21.88
CA ALA A 55 -19.44 4.82 -20.73
C ALA A 55 -20.57 5.82 -20.44
N HIS A 56 -20.88 6.00 -19.17
CA HIS A 56 -21.83 6.98 -18.65
C HIS A 56 -21.12 7.85 -17.62
N PHE A 57 -21.13 9.16 -17.81
CA PHE A 57 -20.63 10.11 -16.80
C PHE A 57 -21.75 10.52 -15.85
N LEU A 58 -21.40 11.21 -14.76
CA LEU A 58 -22.35 11.53 -13.69
C LEU A 58 -23.64 12.19 -14.21
N GLU A 59 -23.51 13.16 -15.11
CA GLU A 59 -24.65 13.84 -15.75
C GLU A 59 -25.57 12.86 -16.49
N ASP A 60 -25.02 11.87 -17.21
CA ASP A 60 -25.78 10.83 -17.91
C ASP A 60 -26.48 9.88 -16.92
N ILE A 61 -25.81 9.57 -15.80
CA ILE A 61 -26.32 8.68 -14.75
C ILE A 61 -27.51 9.34 -14.07
N LEU A 62 -27.40 10.61 -13.70
CA LEU A 62 -28.46 11.36 -13.03
C LEU A 62 -29.70 11.48 -13.92
N GLU A 63 -29.51 11.79 -15.20
CA GLU A 63 -30.61 11.89 -16.18
C GLU A 63 -31.33 10.54 -16.34
N ARG A 64 -30.58 9.44 -16.45
CA ARG A 64 -31.14 8.08 -16.65
C ARG A 64 -31.82 7.51 -15.41
N THR A 65 -31.22 7.70 -14.25
CA THR A 65 -31.71 7.14 -12.99
C THR A 65 -32.81 8.00 -12.37
N GLY A 66 -32.83 9.30 -12.70
CA GLY A 66 -33.67 10.29 -12.06
C GLY A 66 -33.27 10.59 -10.61
N TYR A 67 -32.11 10.10 -10.16
CA TYR A 67 -31.59 10.31 -8.81
C TYR A 67 -31.32 11.80 -8.59
N LYS A 68 -31.79 12.32 -7.46
CA LYS A 68 -31.59 13.72 -7.08
C LYS A 68 -30.50 13.81 -6.02
N MET A 69 -29.44 14.55 -6.31
CA MET A 69 -28.39 14.84 -5.33
C MET A 69 -28.78 16.07 -4.52
N THR A 70 -28.57 15.99 -3.21
CA THR A 70 -28.82 17.07 -2.25
C THR A 70 -27.64 17.15 -1.30
N ALA A 71 -27.40 18.33 -0.71
CA ALA A 71 -26.35 18.48 0.31
C ALA A 71 -26.41 17.43 1.43
N SER A 72 -27.62 16.97 1.81
CA SER A 72 -27.81 15.94 2.83
C SER A 72 -27.43 14.52 2.39
N ASN A 73 -27.64 14.15 1.12
CA ASN A 73 -27.34 12.80 0.61
C ASN A 73 -25.96 12.69 -0.06
N GLN A 74 -25.24 13.80 -0.13
CA GLN A 74 -23.85 13.87 -0.59
C GLN A 74 -22.84 13.67 0.54
N LEU A 75 -23.29 13.28 1.73
CA LEU A 75 -22.44 12.93 2.84
C LEU A 75 -22.36 11.40 2.92
N ASP A 76 -21.14 10.86 2.84
CA ASP A 76 -20.90 9.44 3.04
C ASP A 76 -21.06 9.09 4.53
N ASP A 77 -21.93 8.12 4.84
CA ASP A 77 -22.11 7.66 6.22
C ASP A 77 -21.05 6.61 6.58
N TYR A 78 -20.12 6.98 7.45
CA TYR A 78 -19.10 6.08 7.99
C TYR A 78 -19.53 5.42 9.31
N GLY A 79 -20.72 5.72 9.83
CA GLY A 79 -21.22 5.31 11.14
C GLY A 79 -20.71 6.17 12.30
N GLN A 80 -21.37 6.07 13.47
CA GLN A 80 -21.06 6.85 14.67
C GLN A 80 -19.66 6.58 15.26
N ASP A 81 -19.08 5.41 15.02
CA ASP A 81 -17.75 5.05 15.53
C ASP A 81 -16.58 5.62 14.72
N LYS A 82 -16.84 6.19 13.53
CA LYS A 82 -15.80 6.70 12.61
C LYS A 82 -15.90 8.21 12.35
N VAL A 83 -16.45 8.96 13.32
CA VAL A 83 -16.69 10.42 13.27
C VAL A 83 -15.45 11.24 12.89
N TRP A 84 -14.23 10.75 13.19
CA TRP A 84 -12.99 11.43 12.78
C TRP A 84 -12.86 11.60 11.25
N LYS A 85 -13.48 10.72 10.44
CA LYS A 85 -13.53 10.86 8.98
C LYS A 85 -14.47 11.98 8.55
N THR A 86 -15.63 12.11 9.19
CA THR A 86 -16.59 13.21 8.94
C THR A 86 -16.01 14.56 9.38
N GLN A 87 -15.24 14.58 10.47
CA GLN A 87 -14.55 15.78 10.98
C GLN A 87 -13.53 16.38 9.99
N ARG A 88 -13.04 15.61 9.00
CA ARG A 88 -12.21 16.14 7.90
C ARG A 88 -12.98 17.04 6.94
N GLN A 89 -14.29 16.86 6.76
CA GLN A 89 -15.09 17.78 5.94
C GLN A 89 -15.20 19.17 6.58
N LEU A 90 -14.90 19.28 7.89
CA LEU A 90 -15.05 20.50 8.70
C LEU A 90 -13.71 21.17 9.09
N LEU A 91 -12.55 20.57 8.79
CA LEU A 91 -11.24 21.15 9.13
C LEU A 91 -10.74 22.11 8.03
N PRO A 92 -10.06 23.23 8.36
CA PRO A 92 -9.54 24.17 7.37
C PRO A 92 -8.56 23.50 6.41
N ARG A 93 -8.83 23.61 5.11
CA ARG A 93 -8.00 23.10 4.00
C ARG A 93 -6.55 23.57 4.13
N LYS A 94 -5.63 22.72 4.61
CA LYS A 94 -4.18 22.93 4.40
C LYS A 94 -3.82 22.51 2.97
N ARG A 95 -3.14 23.41 2.24
CA ARG A 95 -2.67 23.35 0.83
C ARG A 95 -3.46 22.37 -0.05
N LYS A 96 -4.40 22.89 -0.84
CA LYS A 96 -5.09 22.13 -1.90
C LYS A 96 -4.06 21.47 -2.82
N ASN A 97 -4.21 20.18 -3.07
CA ASN A 97 -3.41 19.50 -4.10
C ASN A 97 -3.77 20.09 -5.47
N GLN A 98 -2.77 20.19 -6.37
CA GLN A 98 -2.93 20.78 -7.70
C GLN A 98 -4.10 20.17 -8.48
N ILE A 99 -4.31 18.85 -8.36
CA ILE A 99 -5.41 18.14 -9.01
C ILE A 99 -6.77 18.57 -8.45
N THR A 100 -6.90 18.80 -7.14
CA THR A 100 -8.17 19.26 -6.55
C THR A 100 -8.56 20.63 -7.08
N THR A 101 -7.60 21.54 -7.24
CA THR A 101 -7.84 22.85 -7.85
C THR A 101 -8.28 22.72 -9.31
N LEU A 102 -7.59 21.89 -10.11
CA LEU A 102 -7.97 21.64 -11.51
C LEU A 102 -9.39 21.07 -11.65
N VAL A 103 -9.81 20.21 -10.73
CA VAL A 103 -11.18 19.67 -10.70
C VAL A 103 -12.20 20.75 -10.35
N GLU A 104 -11.91 21.62 -9.38
CA GLU A 104 -12.77 22.76 -9.04
C GLU A 104 -12.91 23.73 -10.22
N ASP A 105 -11.79 24.05 -10.89
CA ASP A 105 -11.77 24.93 -12.06
C ASP A 105 -12.54 24.30 -13.25
N ALA A 106 -12.39 22.99 -13.48
CA ALA A 106 -13.11 22.27 -14.52
C ALA A 106 -14.64 22.25 -14.28
N LEU A 107 -15.06 22.16 -13.01
CA LEU A 107 -16.48 22.27 -12.64
C LEU A 107 -17.02 23.69 -12.88
N GLN A 108 -16.28 24.72 -12.47
CA GLN A 108 -16.70 26.12 -12.65
C GLN A 108 -16.85 26.51 -14.12
N ASN A 109 -16.03 25.94 -15.00
CA ASN A 109 -16.04 26.23 -16.43
C ASN A 109 -16.95 25.30 -17.26
N SER A 110 -17.66 24.37 -16.62
CA SER A 110 -18.48 23.39 -17.32
C SER A 110 -19.88 23.90 -17.67
N ASN A 111 -20.39 23.51 -18.85
CA ASN A 111 -21.76 23.81 -19.28
C ASN A 111 -22.58 22.52 -19.37
N PHE A 112 -23.68 22.46 -18.62
CA PHE A 112 -24.63 21.34 -18.58
C PHE A 112 -26.02 21.72 -19.14
N GLU A 113 -26.15 22.78 -19.93
CA GLU A 113 -27.41 23.30 -20.48
C GLU A 113 -28.23 22.27 -21.28
N THR A 114 -27.58 21.26 -21.86
CA THR A 114 -28.24 20.19 -22.61
C THR A 114 -28.98 19.19 -21.73
N TYR A 115 -28.76 19.21 -20.41
CA TYR A 115 -29.38 18.29 -19.44
C TYR A 115 -30.58 18.93 -18.74
N GLY A 116 -31.51 18.09 -18.25
CA GLY A 116 -32.71 18.56 -17.58
C GLY A 116 -32.41 19.39 -16.32
N SER A 117 -33.31 20.29 -15.93
CA SER A 117 -33.11 21.15 -14.75
C SER A 117 -32.77 20.36 -13.49
N ARG A 118 -33.42 19.21 -13.28
CA ARG A 118 -33.16 18.32 -12.14
C ARG A 118 -31.72 17.81 -12.10
N THR A 119 -31.17 17.46 -13.26
CA THR A 119 -29.81 16.97 -13.40
C THR A 119 -28.82 18.08 -13.10
N ARG A 120 -29.05 19.29 -13.63
CA ARG A 120 -28.23 20.48 -13.33
C ARG A 120 -28.25 20.83 -11.84
N ASP A 121 -29.43 20.81 -11.21
CA ASP A 121 -29.56 21.04 -9.76
C ASP A 121 -28.81 19.99 -8.94
N SER A 122 -28.83 18.73 -9.39
CA SER A 122 -28.11 17.64 -8.73
C SER A 122 -26.59 17.79 -8.88
N LEU A 123 -26.11 18.13 -10.07
CA LEU A 123 -24.69 18.39 -10.34
C LEU A 123 -24.15 19.55 -9.51
N ALA A 124 -24.94 20.61 -9.30
CA ALA A 124 -24.57 21.73 -8.43
C ALA A 124 -24.39 21.32 -6.96
N ASN A 125 -25.00 20.22 -6.53
CA ASN A 125 -24.84 19.65 -5.19
C ASN A 125 -23.73 18.59 -5.11
N TRP A 126 -23.13 18.16 -6.23
CA TRP A 126 -22.12 17.11 -6.23
C TRP A 126 -20.88 17.53 -5.45
N ASN A 127 -20.42 16.66 -4.54
CA ASN A 127 -19.23 16.92 -3.74
C ASN A 127 -18.04 16.09 -4.22
N PRO A 128 -16.98 16.72 -4.78
CA PRO A 128 -15.80 16.02 -5.27
C PRO A 128 -14.96 15.39 -4.15
N ASP A 129 -15.17 15.71 -2.87
CA ASP A 129 -14.43 15.09 -1.76
C ASP A 129 -15.05 13.75 -1.32
N CYS A 130 -16.31 13.50 -1.63
CA CYS A 130 -17.04 12.28 -1.28
C CYS A 130 -16.78 11.14 -2.28
N ILE A 131 -17.05 9.90 -1.85
CA ILE A 131 -17.05 8.70 -2.71
C ILE A 131 -18.45 8.49 -3.32
N GLY A 132 -19.51 8.88 -2.60
CA GLY A 132 -20.88 8.86 -3.08
C GLY A 132 -21.61 7.56 -2.77
N PHE A 133 -21.61 7.12 -1.50
CA PHE A 133 -22.25 5.85 -1.10
C PHE A 133 -23.72 5.77 -1.51
N ASN A 134 -24.48 6.85 -1.30
CA ASN A 134 -25.89 6.90 -1.66
C ASN A 134 -26.12 6.86 -3.19
N LEU A 135 -25.22 7.47 -3.96
CA LEU A 135 -25.25 7.38 -5.43
C LEU A 135 -24.92 5.94 -5.87
N ILE A 136 -23.93 5.30 -5.24
CA ILE A 136 -23.58 3.91 -5.53
C ILE A 136 -24.78 2.99 -5.27
N GLU A 137 -25.42 3.12 -4.11
CA GLU A 137 -26.63 2.36 -3.76
C GLU A 137 -27.75 2.58 -4.79
N ALA A 138 -28.01 3.83 -5.19
CA ALA A 138 -29.04 4.16 -6.16
C ALA A 138 -28.76 3.57 -7.55
N VAL A 139 -27.52 3.63 -8.02
CA VAL A 139 -27.11 3.05 -9.31
C VAL A 139 -27.15 1.52 -9.25
N LEU A 140 -26.73 0.90 -8.14
CA LEU A 140 -26.88 -0.55 -7.94
C LEU A 140 -28.36 -0.97 -7.96
N CYS A 141 -29.24 -0.22 -7.31
CA CYS A 141 -30.68 -0.44 -7.38
C CYS A 141 -31.22 -0.35 -8.82
N HIS A 142 -30.77 0.65 -9.59
CA HIS A 142 -31.13 0.80 -10.99
C HIS A 142 -30.69 -0.42 -11.80
N ILE A 143 -29.41 -0.79 -11.68
CA ILE A 143 -28.81 -1.96 -12.35
C ILE A 143 -29.60 -3.23 -12.01
N CYS A 144 -29.82 -3.52 -10.72
CA CYS A 144 -30.53 -4.72 -10.29
C CYS A 144 -31.99 -4.79 -10.78
N ARG A 145 -32.66 -3.65 -10.99
CA ARG A 145 -34.08 -3.61 -11.38
C ARG A 145 -34.31 -3.52 -12.88
N LYS A 146 -33.46 -2.79 -13.60
CA LYS A 146 -33.71 -2.37 -14.99
C LYS A 146 -32.72 -2.96 -16.00
N GLU A 147 -31.54 -3.37 -15.55
CA GLU A 147 -30.49 -3.84 -16.45
C GLU A 147 -30.45 -5.36 -16.59
N ARG A 148 -29.89 -5.79 -17.74
CA ARG A 148 -29.68 -7.21 -18.09
C ARG A 148 -28.79 -7.96 -17.08
N ALA A 149 -28.75 -9.28 -17.20
CA ALA A 149 -27.91 -10.12 -16.36
C ALA A 149 -26.41 -9.80 -16.50
N GLY A 150 -25.69 -9.87 -15.39
CA GLY A 150 -24.26 -9.60 -15.33
C GLY A 150 -23.81 -9.18 -13.94
N ALA A 151 -22.57 -9.50 -13.57
CA ALA A 151 -22.01 -9.08 -12.30
C ALA A 151 -21.58 -7.60 -12.34
N VAL A 152 -21.59 -6.97 -11.17
CA VAL A 152 -21.18 -5.57 -10.97
C VAL A 152 -19.83 -5.52 -10.24
N LEU A 153 -18.90 -4.74 -10.77
CA LEU A 153 -17.63 -4.42 -10.11
C LEU A 153 -17.62 -2.94 -9.71
N VAL A 154 -17.49 -2.64 -8.42
CA VAL A 154 -17.44 -1.29 -7.89
C VAL A 154 -16.02 -0.97 -7.43
N PHE A 155 -15.39 0.02 -8.07
CA PHE A 155 -14.08 0.52 -7.67
C PHE A 155 -14.21 1.55 -6.54
N MET A 156 -13.44 1.33 -5.47
CA MET A 156 -13.40 2.15 -4.26
C MET A 156 -11.96 2.43 -3.82
N THR A 157 -11.78 3.35 -2.88
CA THR A 157 -10.47 3.83 -2.43
C THR A 157 -9.76 2.90 -1.46
N GLY A 158 -10.48 2.18 -0.60
CA GLY A 158 -9.84 1.29 0.39
C GLY A 158 -10.83 0.52 1.26
N TRP A 159 -10.28 -0.29 2.18
CA TRP A 159 -11.05 -1.20 3.03
C TRP A 159 -12.14 -0.53 3.85
N ASP A 160 -11.85 0.61 4.50
CA ASP A 160 -12.84 1.29 5.33
C ASP A 160 -14.07 1.70 4.54
N ASP A 161 -13.86 2.14 3.30
CA ASP A 161 -14.92 2.63 2.43
C ASP A 161 -15.73 1.44 1.91
N ILE A 162 -15.05 0.35 1.52
CA ILE A 162 -15.67 -0.93 1.14
C ILE A 162 -16.53 -1.49 2.28
N SER A 163 -16.01 -1.52 3.51
CA SER A 163 -16.69 -2.06 4.68
C SER A 163 -17.93 -1.23 5.03
N SER A 164 -17.81 0.10 5.09
CA SER A 164 -18.94 0.98 5.40
C SER A 164 -20.03 0.92 4.34
N LEU A 165 -19.68 0.94 3.04
CA LEU A 165 -20.66 0.77 1.98
C LEU A 165 -21.31 -0.62 2.03
N LYS A 166 -20.53 -1.69 2.28
CA LYS A 166 -21.09 -3.04 2.37
C LYS A 166 -22.15 -3.15 3.48
N ASP A 167 -21.92 -2.52 4.62
CA ASP A 167 -22.88 -2.51 5.74
C ASP A 167 -24.16 -1.75 5.35
N GLN A 168 -24.03 -0.60 4.69
CA GLN A 168 -25.16 0.16 4.14
C GLN A 168 -25.97 -0.69 3.13
N LEU A 169 -25.29 -1.33 2.17
CA LEU A 169 -25.95 -2.16 1.15
C LEU A 169 -26.66 -3.38 1.75
N LYS A 170 -26.10 -3.98 2.81
CA LYS A 170 -26.74 -5.08 3.56
C LYS A 170 -28.02 -4.65 4.26
N ALA A 171 -28.11 -3.40 4.72
CA ALA A 171 -29.31 -2.87 5.34
C ALA A 171 -30.43 -2.54 4.34
N HIS A 172 -30.08 -2.39 3.04
CA HIS A 172 -31.05 -2.06 2.01
C HIS A 172 -31.94 -3.26 1.63
N PRO A 173 -33.29 -3.12 1.58
CA PRO A 173 -34.22 -4.25 1.38
C PRO A 173 -33.97 -5.09 0.13
N LEU A 174 -33.51 -4.48 -0.96
CA LEU A 174 -33.21 -5.19 -2.22
C LEU A 174 -31.77 -5.72 -2.28
N LEU A 175 -30.81 -4.93 -1.79
CA LEU A 175 -29.39 -5.17 -2.04
C LEU A 175 -28.77 -6.04 -0.94
N GLY A 176 -29.42 -6.10 0.23
CA GLY A 176 -29.09 -7.00 1.32
C GLY A 176 -29.81 -8.35 1.27
N ASP A 177 -30.76 -8.56 0.34
CA ASP A 177 -31.45 -9.84 0.19
C ASP A 177 -30.51 -10.88 -0.46
N PRO A 178 -30.07 -11.93 0.27
CA PRO A 178 -29.13 -12.92 -0.24
C PRO A 178 -29.70 -13.76 -1.38
N ASN A 179 -31.03 -13.79 -1.55
CA ASN A 179 -31.68 -14.48 -2.67
C ASN A 179 -31.68 -13.65 -3.96
N ARG A 180 -31.24 -12.38 -3.90
CA ARG A 180 -31.20 -11.47 -5.05
C ARG A 180 -29.81 -10.94 -5.33
N VAL A 181 -29.01 -10.69 -4.29
CA VAL A 181 -27.67 -10.09 -4.44
C VAL A 181 -26.64 -10.83 -3.59
N LEU A 182 -25.52 -11.19 -4.22
CA LEU A 182 -24.34 -11.71 -3.56
C LEU A 182 -23.30 -10.58 -3.42
N LEU A 183 -23.17 -10.02 -2.22
CA LEU A 183 -22.24 -8.94 -1.90
C LEU A 183 -20.87 -9.49 -1.46
N LEU A 184 -19.84 -9.25 -2.28
CA LEU A 184 -18.46 -9.64 -2.02
C LEU A 184 -17.56 -8.41 -1.90
N ALA A 185 -16.51 -8.54 -1.10
CA ALA A 185 -15.45 -7.53 -0.98
C ALA A 185 -14.15 -8.11 -1.56
N CYS A 186 -13.31 -7.25 -2.11
CA CYS A 186 -11.99 -7.61 -2.62
C CYS A 186 -10.96 -6.56 -2.20
N HIS A 187 -10.12 -6.91 -1.24
CA HIS A 187 -9.06 -6.05 -0.70
C HIS A 187 -7.81 -6.87 -0.33
N GLY A 188 -6.64 -6.24 -0.41
CA GLY A 188 -5.34 -6.93 -0.27
C GLY A 188 -5.10 -7.55 1.11
N SER A 189 -5.78 -7.06 2.14
CA SER A 189 -5.71 -7.59 3.51
C SER A 189 -6.75 -8.68 3.82
N MET A 190 -7.61 -9.05 2.86
CA MET A 190 -8.60 -10.10 3.08
C MET A 190 -7.99 -11.50 3.03
N ALA A 191 -8.64 -12.45 3.69
CA ALA A 191 -8.27 -13.85 3.62
C ALA A 191 -8.44 -14.38 2.19
N THR A 192 -7.52 -15.23 1.75
CA THR A 192 -7.52 -15.76 0.37
C THR A 192 -8.73 -16.63 0.06
N SER A 193 -9.31 -17.29 1.07
CA SER A 193 -10.58 -18.01 0.93
C SER A 193 -11.71 -17.07 0.51
N GLU A 194 -11.82 -15.89 1.11
CA GLU A 194 -12.82 -14.89 0.74
C GLU A 194 -12.55 -14.28 -0.64
N GLN A 195 -11.28 -14.07 -0.98
CA GLN A 195 -10.91 -13.60 -2.32
C GLN A 195 -11.24 -14.64 -3.40
N ARG A 196 -11.18 -15.94 -3.12
CA ARG A 196 -11.54 -16.98 -4.10
C ARG A 196 -13.00 -16.91 -4.52
N LEU A 197 -13.90 -16.54 -3.60
CA LEU A 197 -15.35 -16.44 -3.86
C LEU A 197 -15.68 -15.46 -4.99
N ILE A 198 -14.82 -14.49 -5.29
CA ILE A 198 -15.08 -13.51 -6.36
C ILE A 198 -15.02 -14.15 -7.75
N PHE A 199 -14.29 -15.26 -7.91
CA PHE A 199 -14.14 -15.98 -9.17
C PHE A 199 -15.29 -16.94 -9.46
N ASP A 200 -16.00 -17.38 -8.41
CA ASP A 200 -17.13 -18.26 -8.55
C ASP A 200 -18.31 -17.53 -9.21
N LYS A 201 -19.08 -18.27 -10.02
CA LYS A 201 -20.32 -17.75 -10.61
C LYS A 201 -21.39 -17.65 -9.53
N ALA A 202 -22.19 -16.59 -9.61
CA ALA A 202 -23.35 -16.44 -8.75
C ALA A 202 -24.39 -17.55 -9.02
N PRO A 203 -25.19 -17.93 -8.00
CA PRO A 203 -26.36 -18.77 -8.22
C PRO A 203 -27.33 -18.16 -9.25
N PRO A 204 -28.16 -18.99 -9.91
CA PRO A 204 -29.19 -18.50 -10.82
C PRO A 204 -30.09 -17.45 -10.16
N ASN A 205 -30.43 -16.39 -10.88
CA ASN A 205 -31.23 -15.25 -10.42
C ASN A 205 -30.62 -14.40 -9.28
N VAL A 206 -29.37 -14.67 -8.88
CA VAL A 206 -28.63 -13.85 -7.92
C VAL A 206 -27.60 -12.99 -8.66
N ARG A 207 -27.61 -11.68 -8.41
CA ARG A 207 -26.62 -10.76 -8.98
C ARG A 207 -25.39 -10.67 -8.08
N LYS A 208 -24.21 -10.98 -8.61
CA LYS A 208 -22.95 -10.76 -7.91
C LYS A 208 -22.55 -9.29 -7.98
N VAL A 209 -22.21 -8.71 -6.82
CA VAL A 209 -21.68 -7.36 -6.68
C VAL A 209 -20.37 -7.44 -5.91
N VAL A 210 -19.28 -7.01 -6.53
CA VAL A 210 -17.94 -7.05 -5.96
C VAL A 210 -17.46 -5.62 -5.68
N LEU A 211 -17.21 -5.30 -4.41
CA LEU A 211 -16.63 -4.04 -3.98
C LEU A 211 -15.10 -4.19 -3.90
N ALA A 212 -14.33 -3.46 -4.70
CA ALA A 212 -12.91 -3.67 -4.85
C ALA A 212 -12.08 -2.38 -4.88
N THR A 213 -10.79 -2.48 -4.55
CA THR A 213 -9.82 -1.41 -4.83
C THR A 213 -9.24 -1.51 -6.24
N ASN A 214 -8.26 -0.64 -6.56
CA ASN A 214 -7.44 -0.72 -7.77
C ASN A 214 -6.72 -2.07 -7.97
N MET A 215 -6.71 -2.98 -6.99
CA MET A 215 -6.23 -4.36 -7.21
C MET A 215 -7.05 -5.13 -8.27
N ALA A 216 -8.32 -4.78 -8.46
CA ALA A 216 -9.15 -5.35 -9.53
C ALA A 216 -8.91 -4.70 -10.90
N GLU A 217 -8.11 -3.63 -10.97
CA GLU A 217 -7.80 -2.88 -12.20
C GLU A 217 -6.83 -3.61 -13.10
N ALA A 218 -5.84 -4.31 -12.51
CA ALA A 218 -4.82 -5.08 -13.20
C ALA A 218 -4.76 -6.54 -12.70
N SER A 219 -4.50 -6.72 -11.39
CA SER A 219 -4.05 -7.98 -10.79
C SER A 219 -5.07 -9.11 -10.69
N ILE A 220 -6.37 -8.80 -10.81
CA ILE A 220 -7.45 -9.79 -10.63
C ILE A 220 -8.39 -9.75 -11.83
N THR A 221 -8.74 -10.92 -12.37
CA THR A 221 -9.64 -11.07 -13.52
C THR A 221 -10.91 -11.81 -13.12
N ILE A 222 -12.01 -11.07 -13.00
CA ILE A 222 -13.35 -11.63 -12.76
C ILE A 222 -14.06 -11.70 -14.11
N ASN A 223 -14.45 -12.90 -14.54
CA ASN A 223 -14.88 -13.14 -15.91
C ASN A 223 -16.30 -12.67 -16.21
N ASP A 224 -17.20 -12.68 -15.23
CA ASP A 224 -18.64 -12.42 -15.40
C ASP A 224 -19.06 -10.96 -15.16
N ILE A 225 -18.09 -10.03 -15.08
CA ILE A 225 -18.36 -8.59 -14.94
C ILE A 225 -18.94 -8.04 -16.25
N VAL A 226 -20.08 -7.36 -16.14
CA VAL A 226 -20.77 -6.66 -17.24
C VAL A 226 -20.97 -5.19 -16.92
N PHE A 227 -21.08 -4.86 -15.64
CA PHE A 227 -21.25 -3.48 -15.16
C PHE A 227 -20.07 -3.09 -14.29
N VAL A 228 -19.46 -1.94 -14.59
CA VAL A 228 -18.42 -1.34 -13.77
C VAL A 228 -18.95 -0.03 -13.20
N MET A 229 -18.71 0.22 -11.92
CA MET A 229 -18.94 1.51 -11.28
C MET A 229 -17.60 2.05 -10.80
N ASP A 230 -17.23 3.24 -11.26
CA ASP A 230 -15.93 3.84 -11.02
C ASP A 230 -16.09 5.15 -10.23
N CYS A 231 -15.65 5.16 -8.97
CA CYS A 231 -15.66 6.37 -8.15
C CYS A 231 -14.59 7.40 -8.58
N GLY A 232 -13.68 7.03 -9.48
CA GLY A 232 -12.65 7.93 -10.00
C GLY A 232 -11.47 8.16 -9.05
N LYS A 233 -11.44 7.50 -7.90
CA LYS A 233 -10.38 7.65 -6.89
C LYS A 233 -9.69 6.33 -6.57
N ALA A 234 -8.45 6.43 -6.11
CA ALA A 234 -7.69 5.34 -5.52
C ALA A 234 -6.79 5.90 -4.41
N LYS A 235 -6.44 5.06 -3.42
CA LYS A 235 -5.33 5.38 -2.54
C LYS A 235 -4.04 5.08 -3.28
N GLU A 236 -3.19 6.09 -3.42
CA GLU A 236 -1.90 5.97 -4.09
C GLU A 236 -0.78 6.30 -3.13
N THR A 237 0.32 5.55 -3.26
CA THR A 237 1.56 5.84 -2.55
C THR A 237 2.25 7.00 -3.23
N THR A 238 2.44 8.08 -2.48
CA THR A 238 3.26 9.23 -2.85
C THR A 238 4.39 9.42 -1.84
N TYR A 239 5.38 10.24 -2.18
CA TYR A 239 6.52 10.47 -1.32
C TYR A 239 6.72 11.96 -1.11
N ASP A 240 6.67 12.39 0.16
CA ASP A 240 6.95 13.76 0.56
C ASP A 240 8.45 13.90 0.84
N ALA A 241 9.22 14.29 -0.17
CA ALA A 241 10.67 14.44 -0.09
C ALA A 241 11.13 15.54 0.89
N LEU A 242 10.23 16.48 1.26
CA LEU A 242 10.52 17.51 2.27
C LEU A 242 10.62 16.89 3.67
N ASN A 243 9.66 16.03 4.01
CA ASN A 243 9.53 15.41 5.34
C ASN A 243 10.07 13.97 5.40
N ASN A 244 10.60 13.45 4.29
CA ASN A 244 11.04 12.05 4.15
C ASN A 244 9.93 11.06 4.56
N THR A 245 8.68 11.35 4.17
CA THR A 245 7.51 10.62 4.65
C THR A 245 6.72 10.01 3.50
N PRO A 246 6.63 8.67 3.40
CA PRO A 246 5.69 8.00 2.53
C PRO A 246 4.24 8.38 2.89
N CYS A 247 3.46 8.69 1.87
CA CYS A 247 2.09 9.12 1.99
C CYS A 247 1.19 8.11 1.29
N LEU A 248 0.05 7.78 1.88
CA LEU A 248 -0.99 6.96 1.26
C LEU A 248 -2.29 7.74 1.26
N LEU A 249 -2.48 8.54 0.22
CA LEU A 249 -3.57 9.50 0.14
C LEU A 249 -4.57 9.11 -0.95
N PRO A 250 -5.88 9.31 -0.72
CA PRO A 250 -6.86 9.27 -1.79
C PRO A 250 -6.51 10.32 -2.83
N SER A 251 -6.43 9.92 -4.09
CA SER A 251 -6.18 10.78 -5.24
C SER A 251 -7.10 10.39 -6.40
N TRP A 252 -7.32 11.34 -7.30
CA TRP A 252 -8.00 11.07 -8.56
C TRP A 252 -7.12 10.19 -9.44
N ILE A 253 -7.73 9.21 -10.10
CA ILE A 253 -7.03 8.29 -10.99
C ILE A 253 -6.64 8.95 -12.31
N SER A 254 -5.78 8.28 -13.07
CA SER A 254 -5.46 8.68 -14.44
C SER A 254 -6.55 8.28 -15.45
N LYS A 255 -6.56 8.93 -16.62
CA LYS A 255 -7.40 8.51 -17.77
C LYS A 255 -7.07 7.08 -18.19
N ALA A 256 -5.79 6.69 -18.17
CA ALA A 256 -5.36 5.32 -18.42
C ALA A 256 -5.99 4.32 -17.44
N SER A 257 -5.97 4.61 -16.14
CA SER A 257 -6.61 3.78 -15.11
C SER A 257 -8.12 3.66 -15.33
N SER A 258 -8.81 4.77 -15.61
CA SER A 258 -10.24 4.75 -15.92
C SER A 258 -10.56 3.89 -17.15
N ARG A 259 -9.72 3.93 -18.20
CA ARG A 259 -9.85 3.05 -19.38
C ARG A 259 -9.65 1.58 -19.01
N GLN A 260 -8.69 1.25 -18.15
CA GLN A 260 -8.48 -0.12 -17.66
C GLN A 260 -9.68 -0.61 -16.84
N ARG A 261 -10.23 0.22 -15.94
CA ARG A 261 -11.45 -0.09 -15.17
C ARG A 261 -12.64 -0.33 -16.08
N ARG A 262 -12.88 0.55 -17.06
CA ARG A 262 -13.92 0.38 -18.10
C ARG A 262 -13.77 -0.94 -18.85
N GLY A 263 -12.54 -1.31 -19.21
CA GLY A 263 -12.23 -2.56 -19.92
C GLY A 263 -12.64 -3.83 -19.16
N ARG A 264 -12.85 -3.76 -17.85
CA ARG A 264 -13.31 -4.92 -17.04
C ARG A 264 -14.74 -5.36 -17.37
N ALA A 265 -15.57 -4.48 -17.91
CA ALA A 265 -16.95 -4.80 -18.32
C ALA A 265 -17.04 -5.44 -19.73
N GLY A 266 -15.99 -5.35 -20.55
CA GLY A 266 -16.02 -5.72 -21.96
C GLY A 266 -15.42 -7.09 -22.30
N ARG A 267 -15.27 -7.98 -21.31
CA ARG A 267 -14.50 -9.22 -21.47
C ARG A 267 -15.27 -10.37 -22.10
N VAL A 268 -16.51 -10.57 -21.66
CA VAL A 268 -17.32 -11.73 -22.08
C VAL A 268 -18.49 -11.35 -22.97
N GLN A 269 -18.95 -10.10 -22.88
CA GLN A 269 -20.06 -9.56 -23.66
C GLN A 269 -20.03 -8.02 -23.62
N PRO A 270 -20.87 -7.31 -24.39
CA PRO A 270 -21.00 -5.86 -24.28
C PRO A 270 -21.32 -5.42 -22.86
N GLY A 271 -20.60 -4.40 -22.38
CA GLY A 271 -20.64 -3.96 -20.99
C GLY A 271 -21.02 -2.50 -20.83
N GLU A 272 -21.17 -2.07 -19.58
CA GLU A 272 -21.41 -0.67 -19.21
C GLU A 272 -20.50 -0.23 -18.08
N CYS A 273 -20.05 1.03 -18.14
CA CYS A 273 -19.21 1.65 -17.13
C CYS A 273 -19.84 2.96 -16.68
N TYR A 274 -20.17 3.04 -15.40
CA TYR A 274 -20.75 4.20 -14.74
C TYR A 274 -19.64 4.95 -13.99
N HIS A 275 -19.18 6.06 -14.55
CA HIS A 275 -18.24 6.98 -13.91
C HIS A 275 -19.01 7.91 -12.97
N LEU A 276 -18.75 7.81 -11.67
CA LEU A 276 -19.47 8.56 -10.63
C LEU A 276 -18.95 9.99 -10.45
N TYR A 277 -18.37 10.54 -11.51
CA TYR A 277 -17.82 11.87 -11.61
C TYR A 277 -18.20 12.49 -12.97
N PRO A 278 -18.33 13.82 -13.06
CA PRO A 278 -18.68 14.49 -14.31
C PRO A 278 -17.63 14.31 -15.41
N ARG A 279 -18.04 14.49 -16.68
CA ARG A 279 -17.08 14.44 -17.81
C ARG A 279 -16.01 15.51 -17.72
N CYS A 280 -16.34 16.73 -17.29
CA CYS A 280 -15.34 17.79 -17.13
C CYS A 280 -14.23 17.41 -16.13
N VAL A 281 -14.56 16.62 -15.10
CA VAL A 281 -13.59 16.10 -14.12
C VAL A 281 -12.70 15.04 -14.76
N TYR A 282 -13.27 14.15 -15.57
CA TYR A 282 -12.49 13.18 -16.36
C TYR A 282 -11.50 13.88 -17.29
N ASP A 283 -11.93 14.95 -17.97
CA ASP A 283 -11.09 15.68 -18.91
C ASP A 283 -9.89 16.34 -18.22
N ALA A 284 -10.04 16.70 -16.94
CA ALA A 284 -8.98 17.22 -16.07
C ALA A 284 -8.04 16.14 -15.49
N PHE A 285 -8.36 14.84 -15.61
CA PHE A 285 -7.46 13.78 -15.14
C PHE A 285 -6.14 13.78 -15.92
N ALA A 286 -5.05 13.45 -15.21
CA ALA A 286 -3.77 13.16 -15.84
C ALA A 286 -3.91 11.96 -16.79
N GLU A 287 -3.19 11.98 -17.91
CA GLU A 287 -3.28 10.92 -18.91
C GLU A 287 -2.82 9.56 -18.35
N TYR A 288 -1.71 9.57 -17.59
CA TYR A 288 -1.08 8.41 -16.98
C TYR A 288 -0.79 8.65 -15.49
N GLN A 289 -0.74 7.56 -14.72
CA GLN A 289 -0.27 7.62 -13.34
C GLN A 289 1.21 7.99 -13.31
N LEU A 290 1.64 8.74 -12.30
CA LEU A 290 3.04 9.05 -12.08
C LEU A 290 3.85 7.75 -11.86
N PRO A 291 4.98 7.54 -12.56
CA PRO A 291 5.84 6.38 -12.39
C PRO A 291 6.28 6.19 -10.93
N GLU A 292 6.46 4.94 -10.51
CA GLU A 292 6.91 4.60 -9.16
C GLU A 292 8.22 5.31 -8.78
N LEU A 293 9.15 5.44 -9.73
CA LEU A 293 10.42 6.12 -9.58
C LEU A 293 10.27 7.56 -9.04
N LEU A 294 9.16 8.23 -9.35
CA LEU A 294 8.91 9.62 -8.97
C LEU A 294 8.09 9.76 -7.67
N ARG A 295 7.56 8.66 -7.11
CA ARG A 295 6.59 8.70 -6.00
C ARG A 295 6.89 7.76 -4.85
N THR A 296 8.06 7.14 -4.82
CA THR A 296 8.49 6.23 -3.76
C THR A 296 9.94 6.52 -3.33
N PRO A 297 10.33 6.19 -2.08
CA PRO A 297 11.71 6.32 -1.63
C PRO A 297 12.67 5.48 -2.49
N LEU A 298 13.86 6.02 -2.77
CA LEU A 298 14.81 5.44 -3.73
C LEU A 298 15.92 4.58 -3.08
N ASN A 299 15.83 4.31 -1.78
CA ASN A 299 16.90 3.67 -1.00
C ASN A 299 17.43 2.37 -1.63
N SER A 300 16.53 1.42 -1.91
CA SER A 300 16.90 0.13 -2.51
C SER A 300 17.44 0.28 -3.92
N LEU A 301 16.87 1.20 -4.71
CA LEU A 301 17.30 1.45 -6.08
C LEU A 301 18.70 2.07 -6.12
N CYS A 302 18.97 3.07 -5.29
CA CYS A 302 20.30 3.70 -5.19
C CYS A 302 21.38 2.69 -4.82
N LEU A 303 21.08 1.74 -3.91
CA LEU A 303 22.00 0.67 -3.55
C LEU A 303 22.26 -0.29 -4.74
N GLN A 304 21.22 -0.65 -5.50
CA GLN A 304 21.34 -1.49 -6.70
C GLN A 304 22.11 -0.77 -7.83
N ILE A 305 21.94 0.54 -8.00
CA ILE A 305 22.71 1.32 -8.98
C ILE A 305 24.20 1.26 -8.63
N LYS A 306 24.55 1.41 -7.35
CA LYS A 306 25.95 1.34 -6.91
C LYS A 306 26.55 -0.05 -7.02
N SER A 307 25.77 -1.13 -6.97
CA SER A 307 26.29 -2.48 -7.22
C SER A 307 26.71 -2.71 -8.67
N LEU A 308 26.21 -1.90 -9.62
CA LEU A 308 26.68 -1.85 -11.00
C LEU A 308 27.99 -1.05 -11.20
N GLN A 309 28.64 -0.61 -10.11
CA GLN A 309 29.91 0.14 -10.14
C GLN A 309 29.80 1.48 -10.91
N VAL A 310 28.69 2.19 -10.72
CA VAL A 310 28.48 3.52 -11.30
C VAL A 310 29.08 4.61 -10.40
N ASP A 311 29.70 5.61 -11.02
CA ASP A 311 30.38 6.72 -10.32
C ASP A 311 29.40 7.59 -9.52
N SER A 312 28.33 8.10 -10.15
CA SER A 312 27.33 8.94 -9.50
C SER A 312 25.91 8.38 -9.66
N ILE A 313 25.20 8.22 -8.53
CA ILE A 313 23.78 7.79 -8.55
C ILE A 313 22.92 8.85 -9.24
N GLY A 314 23.17 10.13 -8.94
CA GLY A 314 22.39 11.24 -9.47
C GLY A 314 22.51 11.35 -10.99
N GLU A 315 23.72 11.23 -11.53
CA GLU A 315 23.95 11.26 -12.98
C GLU A 315 23.28 10.08 -13.68
N PHE A 316 23.37 8.88 -13.10
CA PHE A 316 22.69 7.71 -13.64
C PHE A 316 21.17 7.89 -13.70
N LEU A 317 20.56 8.35 -12.61
CA LEU A 317 19.11 8.57 -12.55
C LEU A 317 18.64 9.73 -13.43
N SER A 318 19.52 10.69 -13.76
CA SER A 318 19.23 11.75 -14.72
C SER A 318 18.98 11.23 -16.14
N ALA A 319 19.53 10.05 -16.47
CA ALA A 319 19.32 9.39 -17.75
C ALA A 319 18.02 8.57 -17.84
N ALA A 320 17.23 8.51 -16.76
CA ALA A 320 15.93 7.85 -16.74
C ALA A 320 14.98 8.45 -17.78
N LEU A 321 13.99 7.66 -18.21
CA LEU A 321 12.91 8.14 -19.09
C LEU A 321 12.23 9.38 -18.54
N GLN A 322 12.00 9.38 -17.22
CA GLN A 322 11.52 10.52 -16.46
C GLN A 322 12.34 10.56 -15.16
N PRO A 323 13.27 11.51 -15.01
CA PRO A 323 14.19 11.54 -13.87
C PRO A 323 13.48 11.96 -12.57
N PRO A 324 13.86 11.37 -11.41
CA PRO A 324 13.35 11.76 -10.10
C PRO A 324 13.84 13.14 -9.67
N GLU A 325 13.15 13.74 -8.69
CA GLU A 325 13.60 14.99 -8.08
C GLU A 325 14.97 14.81 -7.41
N PRO A 326 15.93 15.75 -7.59
CA PRO A 326 17.26 15.64 -6.99
C PRO A 326 17.23 15.45 -5.47
N ARG A 327 16.27 16.07 -4.79
CA ARG A 327 16.08 15.92 -3.34
C ARG A 327 15.72 14.49 -2.94
N ALA A 328 14.91 13.79 -3.72
CA ALA A 328 14.56 12.40 -3.44
C ALA A 328 15.79 11.47 -3.56
N VAL A 329 16.67 11.75 -4.53
CA VAL A 329 17.96 11.05 -4.69
C VAL A 329 18.89 11.35 -3.52
N GLN A 330 19.03 12.62 -3.15
CA GLN A 330 19.86 13.05 -2.02
C GLN A 330 19.43 12.39 -0.71
N ASN A 331 18.13 12.40 -0.40
CA ASN A 331 17.60 11.74 0.80
C ASN A 331 17.97 10.24 0.83
N ALA A 332 17.91 9.56 -0.32
CA ALA A 332 18.27 8.15 -0.40
C ALA A 332 19.78 7.92 -0.22
N VAL A 333 20.63 8.76 -0.80
CA VAL A 333 22.10 8.70 -0.60
C VAL A 333 22.45 8.94 0.87
N GLU A 334 21.90 9.98 1.49
CA GLU A 334 22.12 10.29 2.92
C GLU A 334 21.66 9.15 3.83
N PHE A 335 20.50 8.55 3.53
CA PHE A 335 20.04 7.36 4.24
C PHE A 335 21.01 6.19 4.11
N LEU A 336 21.49 5.91 2.90
CA LEU A 336 22.43 4.81 2.65
C LEU A 336 23.79 5.03 3.34
N LYS A 337 24.27 6.28 3.41
CA LYS A 337 25.44 6.66 4.22
C LYS A 337 25.18 6.45 5.72
N MET A 338 24.03 6.91 6.21
CA MET A 338 23.62 6.79 7.62
C MET A 338 23.56 5.35 8.10
N ILE A 339 23.05 4.41 7.28
CA ILE A 339 23.02 3.00 7.66
C ILE A 339 24.38 2.30 7.51
N GLY A 340 25.39 2.98 6.93
CA GLY A 340 26.74 2.48 6.72
C GLY A 340 26.91 1.64 5.45
N SER A 341 25.97 1.73 4.50
CA SER A 341 26.04 1.00 3.22
C SER A 341 26.87 1.73 2.15
N LEU A 342 26.95 3.05 2.26
CA LEU A 342 27.82 3.90 1.45
C LEU A 342 28.80 4.66 2.35
N ASP A 343 29.98 4.96 1.83
CA ASP A 343 30.93 5.90 2.45
C ASP A 343 30.59 7.35 2.07
N GLU A 344 31.36 8.31 2.57
CA GLU A 344 31.16 9.73 2.28
C GLU A 344 31.32 10.10 0.80
N ASN A 345 32.04 9.28 0.03
CA ASN A 345 32.27 9.46 -1.40
C ASN A 345 31.27 8.64 -2.25
N GLU A 346 30.19 8.14 -1.65
CA GLU A 346 29.17 7.30 -2.30
C GLU A 346 29.71 5.95 -2.82
N ASN A 347 30.81 5.42 -2.28
CA ASN A 347 31.27 4.07 -2.61
C ASN A 347 30.62 3.03 -1.71
N LEU A 348 30.41 1.82 -2.25
CA LEU A 348 29.93 0.69 -1.45
C LEU A 348 30.96 0.30 -0.39
N THR A 349 30.51 0.33 0.86
CA THR A 349 31.23 -0.28 1.99
C THR A 349 31.14 -1.81 1.92
N ASP A 350 31.89 -2.51 2.76
CA ASP A 350 31.77 -3.98 2.86
C ASP A 350 30.34 -4.40 3.25
N LEU A 351 29.72 -3.65 4.18
CA LEU A 351 28.30 -3.83 4.52
C LEU A 351 27.42 -3.60 3.29
N GLY A 352 27.63 -2.51 2.55
CA GLY A 352 26.88 -2.18 1.34
C GLY A 352 26.92 -3.28 0.28
N ARG A 353 28.07 -3.95 0.11
CA ARG A 353 28.21 -5.07 -0.83
C ARG A 353 27.30 -6.24 -0.44
N TYR A 354 27.31 -6.66 0.83
CA TYR A 354 26.39 -7.71 1.29
C TYR A 354 24.92 -7.29 1.19
N LEU A 355 24.59 -6.05 1.54
CA LEU A 355 23.23 -5.53 1.43
C LEU A 355 22.72 -5.55 -0.01
N SER A 356 23.56 -5.24 -0.99
CA SER A 356 23.19 -5.22 -2.40
C SER A 356 22.83 -6.61 -2.98
N MET A 357 23.26 -7.68 -2.30
CA MET A 357 22.95 -9.07 -2.69
C MET A 357 21.62 -9.57 -2.10
N LEU A 358 21.09 -8.88 -1.09
CA LEU A 358 19.88 -9.29 -0.38
C LEU A 358 18.62 -8.74 -1.07
N PRO A 359 17.58 -9.55 -1.34
CA PRO A 359 16.36 -9.11 -2.01
C PRO A 359 15.37 -8.44 -1.05
N VAL A 360 15.85 -7.53 -0.21
CA VAL A 360 15.06 -6.80 0.80
C VAL A 360 15.48 -5.33 0.86
N ASP A 361 14.68 -4.50 1.53
CA ASP A 361 15.07 -3.12 1.84
C ASP A 361 16.41 -3.10 2.61
N PRO A 362 17.34 -2.17 2.30
CA PRO A 362 18.67 -2.11 2.92
C PRO A 362 18.65 -2.16 4.44
N LYS A 363 17.63 -1.58 5.09
CA LYS A 363 17.48 -1.56 6.54
C LYS A 363 17.20 -2.96 7.11
N LEU A 364 16.39 -3.75 6.40
CA LEU A 364 16.08 -5.13 6.76
C LEU A 364 17.26 -6.05 6.46
N GLY A 365 17.99 -5.79 5.37
CA GLY A 365 19.24 -6.48 5.08
C GLY A 365 20.27 -6.28 6.19
N LYS A 366 20.39 -5.04 6.70
CA LYS A 366 21.29 -4.73 7.82
C LYS A 366 20.87 -5.50 9.07
N MET A 367 19.57 -5.60 9.33
CA MET A 367 19.04 -6.42 10.43
C MET A 367 19.46 -7.89 10.32
N LEU A 368 19.36 -8.50 9.13
CA LEU A 368 19.80 -9.89 8.90
C LEU A 368 21.29 -10.08 9.20
N ILE A 369 22.14 -9.19 8.65
CA ILE A 369 23.59 -9.25 8.84
C ILE A 369 23.93 -9.10 10.32
N MET A 370 23.31 -8.15 11.02
CA MET A 370 23.51 -7.96 12.45
C MET A 370 23.02 -9.16 13.26
N GLY A 371 21.91 -9.79 12.88
CA GLY A 371 21.44 -11.03 13.51
C GLY A 371 22.42 -12.19 13.37
N ALA A 372 23.12 -12.27 12.23
CA ALA A 372 24.19 -13.25 12.02
C ALA A 372 25.41 -12.95 12.90
N VAL A 373 25.89 -11.70 12.90
CA VAL A 373 27.04 -11.25 13.71
C VAL A 373 26.81 -11.48 15.21
N PHE A 374 25.60 -11.18 15.71
CA PHE A 374 25.24 -11.32 17.12
C PHE A 374 24.70 -12.70 17.49
N ARG A 375 24.72 -13.68 16.57
CA ARG A 375 24.30 -15.08 16.80
C ARG A 375 22.88 -15.18 17.38
N CYS A 376 21.98 -14.36 16.84
CA CYS A 376 20.55 -14.35 17.17
C CYS A 376 19.67 -14.39 15.91
N ILE A 377 20.13 -15.12 14.88
CA ILE A 377 19.57 -15.02 13.53
C ILE A 377 18.15 -15.59 13.41
N ASP A 378 17.77 -16.61 14.18
CA ASP A 378 16.45 -17.26 14.05
C ASP A 378 15.27 -16.30 14.30
N PRO A 379 15.17 -15.56 15.42
CA PRO A 379 14.09 -14.58 15.58
C PRO A 379 14.16 -13.46 14.53
N ILE A 380 15.36 -13.03 14.15
CA ILE A 380 15.57 -11.97 13.17
C ILE A 380 15.11 -12.37 11.76
N LEU A 381 15.32 -13.62 11.36
CA LEU A 381 14.78 -14.17 10.13
C LEU A 381 13.24 -14.07 10.11
N THR A 382 12.56 -14.30 11.24
CA THR A 382 11.10 -14.14 11.30
C THR A 382 10.71 -12.68 11.15
N VAL A 383 11.39 -11.78 11.88
CA VAL A 383 11.08 -10.35 11.84
C VAL A 383 11.24 -9.82 10.42
N VAL A 384 12.37 -10.08 9.77
CA VAL A 384 12.64 -9.60 8.40
C VAL A 384 11.71 -10.25 7.38
N ALA A 385 11.42 -11.55 7.50
CA ALA A 385 10.46 -12.22 6.61
C ALA A 385 9.03 -11.69 6.78
N GLY A 386 8.59 -11.39 8.00
CA GLY A 386 7.27 -10.82 8.24
C GLY A 386 7.14 -9.38 7.79
N LEU A 387 8.19 -8.56 7.97
CA LEU A 387 8.23 -7.19 7.44
C LEU A 387 8.31 -7.15 5.90
N SER A 388 8.84 -8.20 5.27
CA SER A 388 8.89 -8.36 3.80
C SER A 388 7.61 -8.99 3.23
N ALA A 389 6.72 -9.49 4.08
CA ALA A 389 5.46 -10.13 3.70
C ALA A 389 4.25 -9.28 4.14
N ARG A 390 3.03 -9.77 3.85
CA ARG A 390 1.82 -9.19 4.44
C ARG A 390 1.77 -9.49 5.94
N ASP A 391 1.06 -8.67 6.71
CA ASP A 391 0.79 -8.95 8.12
C ASP A 391 0.03 -10.30 8.25
N PRO A 392 0.54 -11.29 9.00
CA PRO A 392 -0.17 -12.55 9.21
C PRO A 392 -1.39 -12.42 10.12
N PHE A 393 -1.49 -11.36 10.92
CA PHE A 393 -2.64 -11.13 11.81
C PHE A 393 -3.84 -10.61 11.01
N LEU A 394 -4.90 -11.41 10.99
CA LEU A 394 -6.17 -11.09 10.33
C LEU A 394 -7.06 -10.29 11.29
N LEU A 395 -7.81 -9.34 10.72
CA LEU A 395 -8.81 -8.55 11.45
C LEU A 395 -10.19 -8.70 10.79
N PRO A 396 -10.89 -9.83 10.98
CA PRO A 396 -12.25 -10.00 10.45
C PRO A 396 -13.20 -8.98 11.06
N GLN A 397 -14.11 -8.44 10.25
CA GLN A 397 -14.99 -7.33 10.64
C GLN A 397 -15.84 -7.65 11.88
N ASP A 398 -16.44 -8.85 11.90
CA ASP A 398 -17.36 -9.27 12.97
C ASP A 398 -16.62 -9.75 14.24
N LYS A 399 -15.28 -9.86 14.18
CA LYS A 399 -14.45 -10.43 15.26
C LYS A 399 -13.23 -9.57 15.58
N LYS A 400 -13.30 -8.25 15.33
CA LYS A 400 -12.17 -7.33 15.55
C LYS A 400 -11.64 -7.37 16.99
N ASP A 401 -12.52 -7.39 17.98
CA ASP A 401 -12.12 -7.40 19.39
C ASP A 401 -11.47 -8.73 19.80
N LEU A 402 -12.00 -9.85 19.28
CA LEU A 402 -11.42 -11.18 19.49
C LEU A 402 -10.05 -11.29 18.82
N ALA A 403 -9.91 -10.81 17.59
CA ALA A 403 -8.65 -10.78 16.87
C ALA A 403 -7.61 -9.87 17.56
N GLY A 404 -8.01 -8.69 18.02
CA GLY A 404 -7.15 -7.79 18.79
C GLY A 404 -6.70 -8.41 20.11
N THR A 405 -7.58 -9.14 20.79
CA THR A 405 -7.25 -9.88 22.02
C THR A 405 -6.34 -11.07 21.73
N ALA A 406 -6.53 -11.78 20.62
CA ALA A 406 -5.63 -12.85 20.22
C ALA A 406 -4.21 -12.31 19.93
N LYS A 407 -4.11 -11.21 19.19
CA LYS A 407 -2.82 -10.53 18.92
C LYS A 407 -2.13 -10.05 20.20
N SER A 408 -2.88 -9.52 21.18
CA SER A 408 -2.30 -9.04 22.45
C SER A 408 -1.72 -10.16 23.31
N ARG A 409 -2.20 -11.41 23.18
CA ARG A 409 -1.59 -12.58 23.85
C ARG A 409 -0.16 -12.83 23.36
N PHE A 410 0.09 -12.62 22.06
CA PHE A 410 1.44 -12.73 21.50
C PHE A 410 2.36 -11.56 21.92
N SER A 411 1.80 -10.41 22.27
CA SER A 411 2.60 -9.31 22.83
C SER A 411 3.29 -9.73 24.12
N ALA A 412 2.64 -10.55 24.96
CA ALA A 412 3.17 -10.99 26.26
C ALA A 412 3.64 -9.83 27.19
N LYS A 413 3.11 -8.60 26.99
CA LYS A 413 3.59 -7.37 27.64
C LYS A 413 5.05 -7.03 27.33
N ASP A 414 5.52 -7.40 26.14
CA ASP A 414 6.85 -7.03 25.65
C ASP A 414 6.88 -5.67 24.94
N TYR A 415 5.72 -5.09 24.63
CA TYR A 415 5.66 -3.80 23.92
C TYR A 415 6.40 -3.84 22.56
N SER A 416 6.22 -4.95 21.82
CA SER A 416 6.88 -5.18 20.53
C SER A 416 6.00 -5.96 19.57
N ASP A 417 5.66 -5.34 18.44
CA ASP A 417 4.97 -5.98 17.32
C ASP A 417 5.85 -7.07 16.70
N HIS A 418 7.14 -6.79 16.56
CA HIS A 418 8.13 -7.70 15.99
C HIS A 418 8.28 -9.00 16.82
N MET A 419 8.31 -8.89 18.16
CA MET A 419 8.37 -10.08 19.03
C MET A 419 7.02 -10.82 19.07
N ALA A 420 5.89 -10.12 18.96
CA ALA A 420 4.59 -10.75 18.82
C ALA A 420 4.50 -11.61 17.54
N LEU A 421 5.04 -11.10 16.43
CA LEU A 421 5.18 -11.86 15.18
C LEU A 421 6.07 -13.10 15.34
N VAL A 422 7.22 -12.97 16.02
CA VAL A 422 8.11 -14.11 16.31
C VAL A 422 7.36 -15.23 17.03
N ARG A 423 6.63 -14.90 18.10
CA ARG A 423 5.86 -15.90 18.87
C ARG A 423 4.72 -16.52 18.08
N ALA A 424 4.02 -15.74 17.26
CA ALA A 424 2.95 -16.26 16.41
C ALA A 424 3.50 -17.25 15.37
N TYR A 425 4.66 -16.96 14.79
CA TYR A 425 5.34 -17.87 13.87
C TYR A 425 5.84 -19.14 14.57
N GLU A 426 6.51 -19.02 15.71
CA GLU A 426 7.03 -20.16 16.48
C GLU A 426 5.90 -21.11 16.89
N GLY A 427 4.82 -20.57 17.46
CA GLY A 427 3.68 -21.40 17.86
C GLY A 427 2.96 -22.04 16.67
N TRP A 428 2.90 -21.37 15.51
CA TRP A 428 2.40 -22.01 14.29
C TRP A 428 3.33 -23.12 13.80
N LYS A 429 4.64 -22.93 13.83
CA LYS A 429 5.64 -23.94 13.41
C LYS A 429 5.54 -25.21 14.26
N ASP A 430 5.33 -25.06 15.56
CA ASP A 430 5.14 -26.21 16.45
C ASP A 430 3.79 -26.90 16.22
N ALA A 431 2.71 -26.15 16.06
CA ALA A 431 1.41 -26.70 15.69
C ALA A 431 1.44 -27.42 14.32
N GLU A 432 2.16 -26.89 13.33
CA GLU A 432 2.33 -27.50 12.01
C GLU A 432 3.06 -28.85 12.13
N ARG A 433 4.06 -28.96 13.02
CA ARG A 433 4.78 -30.20 13.31
C ARG A 433 3.85 -31.27 13.93
N GLU A 434 2.88 -30.83 14.71
CA GLU A 434 1.86 -31.67 15.35
C GLU A 434 0.65 -31.95 14.43
N GLY A 435 0.62 -31.39 13.22
CA GLY A 435 -0.51 -31.53 12.29
C GLY A 435 -1.73 -30.66 12.61
N SER A 436 -1.62 -29.72 13.56
CA SER A 436 -2.69 -28.82 14.02
C SER A 436 -2.51 -27.36 13.56
N GLY A 437 -1.60 -27.09 12.61
CA GLY A 437 -1.25 -25.74 12.17
C GLY A 437 -2.42 -24.91 11.63
N TYR A 438 -3.37 -25.54 10.92
CA TYR A 438 -4.60 -24.87 10.46
C TYR A 438 -5.49 -24.43 11.64
N GLU A 439 -5.69 -25.30 12.62
CA GLU A 439 -6.47 -25.00 13.82
C GLU A 439 -5.81 -23.88 14.64
N TYR A 440 -4.48 -23.93 14.76
CA TYR A 440 -3.71 -22.86 15.40
C TYR A 440 -3.94 -21.51 14.71
N CYS A 441 -3.89 -21.47 13.37
CA CYS A 441 -4.15 -20.26 12.61
C CYS A 441 -5.57 -19.73 12.83
N TRP A 442 -6.56 -20.63 12.75
CA TRP A 442 -7.96 -20.29 12.95
C TRP A 442 -8.23 -19.70 14.33
N ARG A 443 -7.74 -20.36 15.39
CA ARG A 443 -7.94 -19.93 16.79
C ARG A 443 -7.31 -18.58 17.09
N ASN A 444 -6.21 -18.25 16.42
CA ASN A 444 -5.42 -17.06 16.68
C ASN A 444 -5.60 -15.94 15.64
N PHE A 445 -6.55 -16.09 14.71
CA PHE A 445 -6.79 -15.14 13.63
C PHE A 445 -5.53 -14.90 12.78
N LEU A 446 -4.82 -15.95 12.41
CA LEU A 446 -3.62 -15.89 11.58
C LEU A 446 -3.90 -16.42 10.16
N SER A 447 -3.19 -15.86 9.18
CA SER A 447 -3.18 -16.37 7.81
C SER A 447 -2.12 -17.47 7.66
N ALA A 448 -2.57 -18.72 7.52
CA ALA A 448 -1.70 -19.88 7.24
C ALA A 448 -0.84 -19.67 5.99
N GLN A 449 -1.42 -19.08 4.92
CA GLN A 449 -0.68 -18.79 3.70
C GLN A 449 0.43 -17.75 3.91
N THR A 450 0.16 -16.73 4.73
CA THR A 450 1.16 -15.70 5.05
C THR A 450 2.27 -16.29 5.91
N LEU A 451 1.95 -17.13 6.90
CA LEU A 451 2.95 -17.81 7.73
C LEU A 451 3.81 -18.78 6.91
N GLN A 452 3.22 -19.48 5.94
CA GLN A 452 3.96 -20.31 4.99
C GLN A 452 4.87 -19.48 4.08
N ALA A 453 4.43 -18.30 3.64
CA ALA A 453 5.26 -17.37 2.88
C ALA A 453 6.45 -16.86 3.73
N ILE A 454 6.19 -16.48 4.98
CA ILE A 454 7.22 -16.11 5.96
C ILE A 454 8.21 -17.27 6.15
N HIS A 455 7.74 -18.50 6.32
CA HIS A 455 8.60 -19.69 6.43
C HIS A 455 9.49 -19.88 5.18
N SER A 456 8.93 -19.66 3.99
CA SER A 456 9.66 -19.77 2.73
C SER A 456 10.73 -18.69 2.59
N LEU A 457 10.41 -17.44 2.93
CA LEU A 457 11.36 -16.32 2.96
C LEU A 457 12.49 -16.56 3.96
N ARG A 458 12.19 -17.07 5.17
CA ARG A 458 13.21 -17.45 6.16
C ARG A 458 14.23 -18.43 5.57
N LYS A 459 13.76 -19.47 4.85
CA LYS A 459 14.63 -20.45 4.18
C LYS A 459 15.50 -19.79 3.10
N GLN A 460 14.93 -18.90 2.30
CA GLN A 460 15.66 -18.17 1.26
C GLN A 460 16.74 -17.26 1.86
N PHE A 461 16.41 -16.46 2.87
CA PHE A 461 17.38 -15.59 3.54
C PHE A 461 18.48 -16.40 4.21
N SER A 462 18.13 -17.48 4.90
CA SER A 462 19.13 -18.39 5.49
C SER A 462 20.06 -18.99 4.43
N TYR A 463 19.53 -19.38 3.27
CA TYR A 463 20.35 -19.86 2.16
C TYR A 463 21.33 -18.79 1.67
N ILE A 464 20.85 -17.57 1.40
CA ILE A 464 21.70 -16.47 0.91
C ILE A 464 22.78 -16.10 1.92
N LEU A 465 22.44 -16.01 3.21
CA LEU A 465 23.41 -15.71 4.27
C LEU A 465 24.46 -16.82 4.40
N LYS A 466 24.08 -18.08 4.21
CA LYS A 466 25.00 -19.21 4.27
C LYS A 466 25.95 -19.23 3.06
N ASP A 467 25.41 -18.97 1.87
CA ASP A 467 26.18 -18.86 0.63
C ASP A 467 27.18 -17.69 0.68
N ALA A 468 26.78 -16.58 1.29
CA ALA A 468 27.63 -15.43 1.56
C ALA A 468 28.67 -15.66 2.70
N GLY A 469 28.66 -16.82 3.37
CA GLY A 469 29.56 -17.14 4.48
C GLY A 469 29.31 -16.35 5.76
N LEU A 470 28.13 -15.74 5.91
CA LEU A 470 27.76 -14.95 7.08
C LEU A 470 27.19 -15.80 8.23
N ILE A 471 26.70 -17.00 7.93
CA ILE A 471 26.20 -17.96 8.94
C ILE A 471 26.82 -19.34 8.74
N ASP A 472 27.06 -20.03 9.85
CA ASP A 472 27.65 -21.36 9.87
C ASP A 472 26.64 -22.44 9.43
N SER A 473 27.14 -23.62 9.09
CA SER A 473 26.26 -24.79 8.85
C SER A 473 25.59 -25.30 10.14
N ASP A 474 26.20 -25.04 11.30
CA ASP A 474 25.64 -25.42 12.59
C ASP A 474 24.63 -24.37 13.09
N ALA A 475 23.38 -24.79 13.24
CA ALA A 475 22.30 -23.93 13.70
C ALA A 475 22.50 -23.45 15.15
N ASN A 476 23.19 -24.21 16.00
CA ASN A 476 23.40 -23.85 17.41
C ASN A 476 24.36 -22.67 17.54
N THR A 477 25.46 -22.70 16.78
CA THR A 477 26.44 -21.61 16.74
C THR A 477 25.80 -20.30 16.29
N ASN A 478 24.91 -20.35 15.30
CA ASN A 478 24.20 -19.17 14.77
C ASN A 478 23.13 -18.59 15.72
N ASN A 479 22.72 -19.33 16.76
CA ASN A 479 21.57 -19.00 17.60
C ASN A 479 21.85 -19.02 19.10
N SER A 480 23.13 -19.02 19.50
CA SER A 480 23.54 -19.07 20.91
C SER A 480 22.95 -17.95 21.77
N LEU A 481 22.56 -16.81 21.15
CA LEU A 481 22.00 -15.64 21.84
C LEU A 481 20.56 -15.31 21.40
N SER A 482 19.88 -16.20 20.67
CA SER A 482 18.51 -15.97 20.17
C SER A 482 17.47 -15.77 21.28
N HIS A 483 17.69 -16.31 22.48
CA HIS A 483 16.80 -16.14 23.62
C HIS A 483 17.03 -14.82 24.39
N ASN A 484 18.11 -14.08 24.10
CA ASN A 484 18.37 -12.79 24.74
C ASN A 484 17.51 -11.69 24.09
N GLN A 485 16.35 -11.42 24.68
CA GLN A 485 15.41 -10.44 24.13
C GLN A 485 15.99 -9.04 24.00
N SER A 486 16.83 -8.59 24.93
CA SER A 486 17.46 -7.26 24.86
C SER A 486 18.40 -7.16 23.67
N LEU A 487 19.14 -8.23 23.36
CA LEU A 487 19.98 -8.29 22.18
C LEU A 487 19.16 -8.31 20.89
N VAL A 488 18.10 -9.12 20.83
CA VAL A 488 17.20 -9.16 19.66
C VAL A 488 16.58 -7.78 19.41
N ARG A 489 16.17 -7.06 20.47
CA ARG A 489 15.73 -5.65 20.36
C ARG A 489 16.82 -4.74 19.85
N GLY A 490 18.07 -4.94 20.29
CA GLY A 490 19.23 -4.21 19.79
C GLY A 490 19.44 -4.40 18.30
N VAL A 491 19.34 -5.65 17.82
CA VAL A 491 19.45 -5.96 16.39
C VAL A 491 18.27 -5.38 15.60
N ILE A 492 17.03 -5.48 16.11
CA ILE A 492 15.86 -4.81 15.51
C ILE A 492 16.10 -3.30 15.43
N CYS A 493 16.60 -2.68 16.50
CA CYS A 493 16.95 -1.26 16.53
C CYS A 493 17.97 -0.91 15.45
N SER A 494 19.03 -1.70 15.31
CA SER A 494 20.09 -1.47 14.30
C SER A 494 19.59 -1.51 12.86
N GLY A 495 18.58 -2.35 12.59
CA GLY A 495 17.98 -2.49 11.27
C GLY A 495 16.86 -1.49 10.99
N LEU A 496 16.14 -1.03 12.01
CA LEU A 496 15.04 -0.07 11.83
C LEU A 496 15.47 1.39 11.99
N PHE A 497 16.66 1.64 12.55
CA PHE A 497 17.26 2.97 12.58
C PHE A 497 17.34 3.59 11.17
N PRO A 498 16.99 4.87 10.97
CA PRO A 498 16.68 5.91 11.96
C PRO A 498 15.19 6.01 12.37
N GLY A 499 14.36 5.02 12.04
CA GLY A 499 12.94 5.00 12.42
C GLY A 499 12.73 4.93 13.92
N ILE A 500 12.74 6.07 14.59
CA ILE A 500 12.62 6.22 16.05
C ILE A 500 11.57 7.26 16.41
N SER A 501 10.80 6.94 17.44
CA SER A 501 9.89 7.87 18.11
C SER A 501 10.21 7.92 19.60
N SER A 502 10.23 9.12 20.17
CA SER A 502 10.22 9.29 21.63
C SER A 502 8.85 8.96 22.19
N VAL A 503 8.84 8.39 23.39
CA VAL A 503 7.65 8.14 24.21
C VAL A 503 7.60 9.22 25.27
N VAL A 504 6.69 10.17 25.10
CA VAL A 504 6.51 11.28 26.03
C VAL A 504 5.37 10.94 26.98
N HIS A 505 5.73 10.61 28.22
CA HIS A 505 4.77 10.35 29.29
C HIS A 505 4.13 11.63 29.81
N ARG A 506 2.82 11.57 30.04
CA ARG A 506 2.00 12.56 30.75
C ARG A 506 1.25 11.85 31.88
N GLU A 507 0.73 12.60 32.84
CA GLU A 507 0.10 12.04 34.06
C GLU A 507 -0.85 10.86 33.81
N ASN A 508 -1.72 10.97 32.79
CA ASN A 508 -2.71 9.92 32.44
C ASN A 508 -2.64 9.47 30.97
N SER A 509 -1.57 9.80 30.24
CA SER A 509 -1.46 9.44 28.81
C SER A 509 -0.02 9.40 28.31
N MET A 510 0.18 8.86 27.11
CA MET A 510 1.45 8.94 26.41
C MET A 510 1.24 9.54 25.01
N SER A 511 2.27 10.22 24.51
CA SER A 511 2.30 10.75 23.15
C SER A 511 3.61 10.38 22.48
N PHE A 512 3.57 10.21 21.17
CA PHE A 512 4.71 9.78 20.37
C PHE A 512 5.20 10.92 19.51
N LYS A 513 6.53 11.12 19.43
CA LYS A 513 7.12 12.15 18.58
C LYS A 513 8.30 11.62 17.79
N THR A 514 8.34 11.94 16.49
CA THR A 514 9.51 11.75 15.62
C THR A 514 10.23 13.08 15.42
N MET A 515 11.49 13.01 14.98
CA MET A 515 12.28 14.20 14.67
C MET A 515 11.67 14.98 13.49
N ASP A 516 11.23 14.27 12.43
CA ASP A 516 10.79 14.90 11.18
C ASP A 516 9.36 15.43 11.25
N ASP A 517 8.42 14.66 11.83
CA ASP A 517 6.98 14.97 11.75
C ASP A 517 6.42 15.57 13.06
N GLY A 518 7.23 15.66 14.11
CA GLY A 518 6.75 16.02 15.44
C GLY A 518 5.81 14.94 15.97
N GLN A 519 4.57 15.29 16.33
CA GLN A 519 3.64 14.33 16.93
C GLN A 519 3.14 13.30 15.91
N VAL A 520 3.25 12.03 16.28
CA VAL A 520 2.79 10.87 15.49
C VAL A 520 1.85 9.99 16.31
N LEU A 521 1.15 9.09 15.63
CA LEU A 521 0.24 8.12 16.25
C LEU A 521 0.72 6.70 15.96
N VAL A 522 0.41 5.76 16.86
CA VAL A 522 0.63 4.33 16.62
C VAL A 522 -0.63 3.76 15.95
N TYR A 523 -0.44 2.95 14.91
CA TYR A 523 -1.55 2.36 14.17
C TYR A 523 -2.35 1.40 15.07
N ALA A 524 -3.69 1.38 14.93
CA ALA A 524 -4.58 0.67 15.86
C ALA A 524 -4.35 -0.85 15.93
N ASN A 525 -3.74 -1.43 14.89
CA ASN A 525 -3.38 -2.85 14.83
C ASN A 525 -2.04 -3.17 15.53
N SER A 526 -1.24 -2.17 15.92
CA SER A 526 -0.04 -2.41 16.71
C SER A 526 -0.42 -2.85 18.13
N VAL A 527 0.35 -3.77 18.70
CA VAL A 527 0.22 -4.17 20.10
C VAL A 527 0.42 -2.99 21.05
N ASN A 528 1.25 -2.01 20.66
CA ASN A 528 1.55 -0.82 21.45
C ASN A 528 0.40 0.17 21.52
N ALA A 529 -0.57 0.11 20.59
CA ALA A 529 -1.78 0.93 20.64
C ALA A 529 -2.75 0.53 21.77
N LYS A 530 -2.56 -0.65 22.39
CA LYS A 530 -3.46 -1.19 23.43
C LYS A 530 -3.01 -0.89 24.85
N TYR A 531 -1.76 -0.45 25.05
CA TYR A 531 -1.25 -0.12 26.37
C TYR A 531 -1.52 1.34 26.70
N GLN A 532 -1.79 1.64 27.98
CA GLN A 532 -1.90 3.02 28.46
C GLN A 532 -0.52 3.65 28.70
N THR A 533 0.46 2.82 29.05
CA THR A 533 1.85 3.20 29.32
C THR A 533 2.81 2.19 28.70
N ILE A 534 3.93 2.69 28.19
CA ILE A 534 5.03 1.88 27.64
C ILE A 534 6.28 2.17 28.49
N PRO A 535 6.93 1.17 29.11
CA PRO A 535 8.05 1.38 30.03
C PRO A 535 9.38 1.69 29.33
N TYR A 536 9.33 2.03 28.04
CA TYR A 536 10.50 2.31 27.21
C TYR A 536 10.46 3.77 26.76
N PRO A 537 11.58 4.51 26.84
CA PRO A 537 11.64 5.90 26.42
C PRO A 537 11.55 6.06 24.89
N TRP A 538 11.81 5.00 24.13
CA TRP A 538 11.86 5.01 22.68
C TRP A 538 11.07 3.86 22.07
N LEU A 539 10.44 4.12 20.92
CA LEU A 539 9.94 3.11 19.99
C LEU A 539 10.77 3.16 18.72
N VAL A 540 11.31 2.01 18.30
CA VAL A 540 11.83 1.83 16.92
C VAL A 540 10.73 1.30 16.02
N PHE A 541 10.69 1.73 14.76
CA PHE A 541 9.65 1.35 13.80
C PHE A 541 10.20 1.18 12.38
N GLY A 542 9.58 0.30 11.59
CA GLY A 542 9.98 0.09 10.20
C GLY A 542 9.37 1.09 9.24
N GLU A 543 8.06 1.29 9.30
CA GLU A 543 7.35 2.18 8.39
C GLU A 543 6.49 3.19 9.16
N LYS A 544 6.59 4.47 8.74
CA LYS A 544 5.59 5.49 9.00
C LYS A 544 4.84 5.80 7.71
N VAL A 545 3.54 6.05 7.82
CA VAL A 545 2.70 6.43 6.68
C VAL A 545 1.82 7.61 7.04
N LYS A 546 1.79 8.62 6.18
CA LYS A 546 0.88 9.75 6.30
C LYS A 546 -0.42 9.45 5.56
N VAL A 547 -1.52 9.41 6.31
CA VAL A 547 -2.89 9.22 5.77
C VAL A 547 -3.74 10.46 6.08
N ASN A 548 -3.86 10.79 7.35
CA ASN A 548 -4.54 11.97 7.88
C ASN A 548 -3.73 12.58 9.03
N ALA A 549 -3.15 11.71 9.85
CA ALA A 549 -1.97 11.96 10.65
C ALA A 549 -0.84 11.05 10.15
N VAL A 550 0.34 11.19 10.73
CA VAL A 550 1.46 10.27 10.52
C VAL A 550 1.28 9.11 11.49
N PHE A 551 1.20 7.89 10.95
CA PHE A 551 1.04 6.67 11.73
C PHE A 551 2.28 5.79 11.63
N ILE A 552 2.74 5.31 12.77
CA ILE A 552 3.72 4.23 12.89
C ILE A 552 2.97 2.90 12.77
N ARG A 553 3.32 2.05 11.80
CA ARG A 553 2.60 0.80 11.52
C ARG A 553 2.91 -0.32 12.51
N ASP A 554 4.18 -0.48 12.82
CA ASP A 554 4.77 -1.50 13.69
C ASP A 554 5.80 -0.83 14.59
N SER A 555 5.99 -1.34 15.81
CA SER A 555 6.94 -0.75 16.74
C SER A 555 7.51 -1.74 17.76
N THR A 556 8.70 -1.43 18.27
CA THR A 556 9.35 -2.13 19.40
C THR A 556 9.87 -1.11 20.40
N GLY A 557 9.54 -1.27 21.69
CA GLY A 557 10.15 -0.50 22.76
C GLY A 557 11.64 -0.80 22.96
N VAL A 558 12.47 0.24 23.05
CA VAL A 558 13.92 0.12 23.29
C VAL A 558 14.38 1.10 24.38
N SER A 559 15.41 0.71 25.13
CA SER A 559 16.02 1.54 26.17
C SER A 559 17.03 2.54 25.59
N ASP A 560 17.44 3.52 26.39
CA ASP A 560 18.51 4.46 26.02
C ASP A 560 19.80 3.73 25.65
N SER A 561 20.19 2.71 26.43
CA SER A 561 21.42 1.95 26.18
C SER A 561 21.39 1.24 24.84
N ILE A 562 20.25 0.67 24.44
CA ILE A 562 20.09 0.04 23.13
C ILE A 562 20.24 1.08 22.02
N LEU A 563 19.57 2.22 22.17
CA LEU A 563 19.62 3.29 21.17
C LEU A 563 21.04 3.88 21.03
N ILE A 564 21.75 4.06 22.13
CA ILE A 564 23.14 4.56 22.13
C ILE A 564 24.08 3.57 21.42
N LEU A 565 23.89 2.26 21.61
CA LEU A 565 24.76 1.23 21.03
C LEU A 565 24.46 0.92 19.56
N PHE A 566 23.19 0.92 19.17
CA PHE A 566 22.74 0.45 17.84
C PHE A 566 22.14 1.55 16.96
N GLY A 567 22.04 2.78 17.47
CA GLY A 567 21.56 3.95 16.74
C GLY A 567 22.65 4.67 15.95
N GLY A 568 22.55 6.01 15.91
CA GLY A 568 23.46 6.88 15.17
C GLY A 568 24.76 7.21 15.90
N ALA A 569 25.55 8.12 15.32
CA ALA A 569 26.80 8.57 15.90
C ALA A 569 26.58 9.26 17.26
N VAL A 570 27.40 8.90 18.25
CA VAL A 570 27.38 9.53 19.57
C VAL A 570 28.29 10.75 19.56
N THR A 571 27.69 11.94 19.56
CA THR A 571 28.43 13.20 19.71
C THR A 571 28.39 13.68 21.16
N LYS A 572 29.54 14.13 21.68
CA LYS A 572 29.57 14.82 22.98
C LYS A 572 28.83 16.15 22.82
N GLY A 573 27.63 16.26 23.39
CA GLY A 573 26.88 17.51 23.38
C GLY A 573 27.70 18.63 24.01
N SER A 574 27.78 19.79 23.36
CA SER A 574 28.17 21.03 24.03
C SER A 574 27.07 21.32 25.06
N ALA A 575 27.44 21.37 26.35
CA ALA A 575 26.51 21.77 27.40
C ALA A 575 25.96 23.16 27.05
N VAL A 576 24.70 23.22 26.59
CA VAL A 576 23.96 24.47 26.54
C VAL A 576 23.48 24.67 27.98
N CYS A 577 24.25 25.46 28.74
CA CYS A 577 23.85 25.96 30.05
C CYS A 577 22.64 26.88 29.94
#